data_AF-A0A7K1L5Y2-F1
#
_entry.id   AF-A0A7K1L5Y2-F1
#
_cell.length_a   1.000
_cell.length_b   1.000
_cell.length_c   1.000
_cell.angle_alpha   90.00
_cell.angle_beta   90.00
_cell.angle_gamma   90.00
#
_symmetry.space_group_name_H-M   'P 1'
#
loop_
_entity.id
_entity.type
_entity.pdbx_description
1 polymer ?
#
loop_
_entity_poly.entity_id
_entity_poly.type
_entity_poly.pdbx_seq_one_letter_code
_entity_poly.pdbx_strand_id
1 'polypeptide(L)' 'MALKLIGGSGCGNGPCPAVYETENNTIVVQGFVVDPDKVGLSLPPGENAVEIPRYILERALAAE' A
#
# COMPACT_ATOMS: atom_id res chain seq x y z
N MET A 1 1.37 -16.21 -6.02
CA MET A 1 0.47 -15.04 -6.06
C MET A 1 1.06 -14.05 -7.04
N ALA A 2 0.37 -13.83 -8.16
CA ALA A 2 0.68 -12.73 -9.06
C ALA A 2 0.12 -11.42 -8.48
N LEU A 3 0.84 -10.31 -8.71
CA LEU A 3 0.45 -8.97 -8.30
C LEU A 3 0.36 -8.07 -9.53
N LYS A 4 -0.80 -7.44 -9.72
CA LYS A 4 -1.02 -6.42 -10.76
C LYS A 4 -0.88 -5.04 -10.12
N LEU A 5 0.06 -4.23 -10.58
CA LEU A 5 0.20 -2.84 -10.12
C LEU A 5 -1.01 -2.02 -10.58
N ILE A 6 -1.75 -1.44 -9.64
CA ILE A 6 -2.93 -0.61 -9.93
C ILE A 6 -2.71 0.86 -9.51
N GLY A 7 -1.79 1.13 -8.60
CA GLY A 7 -1.36 2.50 -8.28
C GLY A 7 0.09 2.55 -7.83
N GLY A 8 0.89 3.48 -8.35
CA GLY A 8 2.29 3.63 -7.95
C GLY A 8 2.81 5.05 -8.17
N SER A 9 3.89 5.44 -7.50
CA SER A 9 4.48 6.79 -7.62
C SER A 9 5.37 6.99 -8.85
N GLY A 10 5.76 5.92 -9.55
CA GLY A 10 6.66 5.99 -10.71
C GLY A 10 8.05 6.49 -10.32
N CYS A 11 8.84 5.68 -9.62
CA CYS A 11 10.14 6.13 -9.11
C CYS A 11 11.24 5.97 -10.15
N GLY A 12 11.96 7.06 -10.38
CA GLY A 12 13.18 7.04 -11.16
C GLY A 12 14.34 6.28 -10.50
N ASN A 13 14.40 6.11 -9.17
CA ASN A 13 15.53 5.47 -8.45
C ASN A 13 15.31 5.10 -6.93
N GLY A 14 14.10 4.72 -6.46
CA GLY A 14 13.88 4.34 -5.03
C GLY A 14 12.66 3.43 -4.78
N PRO A 15 12.48 2.84 -3.58
CA PRO A 15 11.32 1.99 -3.30
C PRO A 15 10.04 2.84 -3.32
N CYS A 16 9.20 2.62 -4.32
CA CYS A 16 7.94 3.33 -4.46
C CYS A 16 6.88 2.72 -3.55
N PRO A 17 6.14 3.54 -2.79
CA PRO A 17 4.84 3.10 -2.33
C PRO A 17 3.95 2.75 -3.53
N ALA A 18 3.20 1.67 -3.39
CA ALA A 18 2.43 1.07 -4.48
C ALA A 18 1.24 0.29 -3.93
N VAL A 19 0.22 0.15 -4.76
CA VAL A 19 -0.97 -0.64 -4.50
C VAL A 19 -1.10 -1.67 -5.61
N TYR A 20 -1.28 -2.92 -5.20
CA TYR A 20 -1.38 -4.06 -6.09
C TYR A 20 -2.71 -4.78 -5.87
N GLU A 21 -3.28 -5.29 -6.95
CA GLU A 21 -4.38 -6.24 -6.93
C GLU A 21 -3.83 -7.67 -6.99
N THR A 22 -4.41 -8.57 -6.20
CA THR A 22 -4.10 -10.00 -6.21
C THR A 22 -5.15 -10.78 -7.00
N GLU A 23 -4.80 -12.01 -7.39
CA GLU A 23 -5.72 -12.94 -8.07
C GLU A 23 -6.96 -13.31 -7.23
N ASN A 24 -6.95 -13.03 -5.92
CA ASN A 24 -8.05 -13.35 -5.00
C ASN A 24 -8.99 -12.16 -4.76
N ASN A 25 -8.98 -11.15 -5.64
CA ASN A 25 -9.77 -9.92 -5.48
C ASN A 25 -9.49 -9.20 -4.14
N THR A 26 -8.22 -9.21 -3.72
CA THR A 26 -7.72 -8.47 -2.55
C THR A 26 -6.60 -7.53 -2.98
N ILE A 27 -6.23 -6.60 -2.11
CA ILE A 27 -5.17 -5.64 -2.37
C ILE A 27 -3.96 -5.84 -1.45
N VAL A 28 -2.78 -5.56 -1.98
CA VAL A 28 -1.53 -5.45 -1.23
C VAL A 28 -1.06 -4.00 -1.30
N VAL A 29 -0.78 -3.40 -0.15
CA VAL A 29 -0.30 -2.02 -0.06
C VAL A 29 1.15 -2.02 0.39
N GLN A 30 2.03 -1.49 -0.44
CA GLN A 30 3.42 -1.22 -0.12
C GLN A 30 3.56 0.24 0.32
N GLY A 31 4.14 0.44 1.51
CA GLY A 31 4.42 1.77 2.05
C GLY A 31 5.55 1.75 3.07
N PHE A 32 5.70 2.86 3.79
CA PHE A 32 6.67 2.97 4.87
C PHE A 32 6.04 2.48 6.18
N VAL A 33 6.71 1.58 6.89
CA VAL A 33 6.17 1.03 8.15
C VAL A 33 5.95 2.15 9.15
N VAL A 34 4.75 2.17 9.74
CA VAL A 34 4.39 3.07 10.83
C VAL A 34 4.37 2.27 12.12
N ASP A 35 4.98 2.82 13.15
CA ASP A 35 4.87 2.30 14.51
C ASP A 35 3.44 2.58 15.03
N PRO A 36 2.58 1.55 15.19
CA PRO A 36 1.18 1.74 15.49
C PRO A 36 0.96 2.43 16.84
N ASP A 37 1.83 2.19 17.83
CA ASP A 37 1.74 2.82 19.15
C ASP A 37 1.96 4.34 19.07
N LYS A 38 2.83 4.80 18.16
CA LYS A 38 3.09 6.24 17.96
C LYS A 38 1.93 6.99 17.31
N VAL A 39 1.05 6.29 16.61
CA VAL A 39 -0.14 6.87 15.94
C VAL A 39 -1.45 6.49 16.63
N GLY A 40 -1.37 5.86 17.81
CA GLY A 40 -2.56 5.46 18.58
C GLY A 40 -3.38 4.35 17.94
N LEU A 41 -2.77 3.50 17.11
CA LEU A 41 -3.40 2.32 16.54
C LEU A 41 -3.05 1.08 17.38
N SER A 42 -4.06 0.23 17.65
CA SER A 42 -3.86 -1.07 18.26
C SER A 42 -4.06 -2.15 17.21
N LEU A 43 -2.98 -2.74 16.72
CA LEU A 43 -3.02 -3.78 15.69
C LEU A 43 -2.96 -5.19 16.31
N PRO A 44 -3.83 -6.13 15.91
CA PRO A 44 -3.73 -7.52 16.31
C PRO A 44 -2.51 -8.21 15.67
N PRO A 45 -2.13 -9.39 16.18
CA PRO A 45 -1.00 -10.16 15.62
C PRO A 45 -1.18 -10.43 14.12
N GLY A 46 -0.17 -10.08 13.34
CA GLY A 46 -0.15 -10.30 11.88
C GLY A 46 -0.58 -9.08 11.05
N GLU A 47 -1.08 -8.01 11.67
CA GLU A 47 -1.36 -6.75 10.99
C GLU A 47 -0.17 -5.79 11.01
N ASN A 48 -0.07 -4.94 9.99
CA ASN A 48 0.97 -3.92 9.87
C ASN A 48 0.34 -2.61 9.38
N ALA A 49 0.78 -1.47 9.94
CA ALA A 49 0.45 -0.15 9.42
C ALA A 49 1.56 0.32 8.49
N VAL A 50 1.17 0.82 7.31
CA VAL A 50 2.09 1.47 6.37
C VAL A 50 1.55 2.83 5.95
N GLU A 51 2.43 3.79 5.77
CA GLU A 51 2.12 5.11 5.23
C GLU A 51 2.44 5.15 3.74
N ILE A 52 1.49 5.69 2.96
CA ILE A 52 1.64 5.97 1.53
C ILE A 52 1.12 7.38 1.24
N PRO A 53 1.67 8.07 0.22
CA PRO A 53 1.04 9.27 -0.31
C PRO A 53 -0.39 9.01 -0.78
N ARG A 54 -1.34 9.84 -0.32
CA ARG A 54 -2.77 9.71 -0.64
C ARG A 54 -3.07 9.50 -2.13
N TYR A 55 -2.38 10.25 -3.00
CA TYR A 55 -2.61 10.19 -4.45
C TYR A 55 -2.35 8.80 -5.05
N ILE A 56 -1.55 7.95 -4.40
CA ILE A 56 -1.25 6.59 -4.91
C ILE A 56 -2.49 5.69 -4.76
N LEU A 57 -3.20 5.80 -3.64
CA LEU A 57 -4.45 5.10 -3.43
C LEU A 57 -5.55 5.63 -4.35
N GLU A 58 -5.64 6.96 -4.50
CA GLU A 58 -6.58 7.58 -5.44
C GLU A 58 -6.36 7.10 -6.87
N ARG A 59 -5.09 7.00 -7.31
CA ARG A 59 -4.75 6.42 -8.62
C ARG A 59 -5.17 4.95 -8.74
N ALA A 60 -4.97 4.16 -7.68
CA ALA A 60 -5.41 2.76 -7.67
C ALA A 60 -6.93 2.61 -7.82
N LEU A 61 -7.70 3.50 -7.18
CA LEU A 61 -9.17 3.48 -7.25
C LEU A 61 -9.72 4.05 -8.58
N ALA A 62 -8.94 4.87 -9.28
CA ALA A 62 -9.29 5.40 -10.59
C ALA A 62 -8.91 4.47 -11.76
N ALA A 63 -8.13 3.41 -11.50
CA ALA A 63 -7.78 2.39 -12.48
C ALA A 63 -8.94 1.37 -12.60
N GLU A 64 -9.99 1.74 -13.33
CA GLU A 64 -11.06 0.82 -13.76
C GLU A 64 -10.57 -0.14 -14.87
#